data_AF-A0A645H2A6-F1
#
_entry.id   AF-A0A645H2A6-F1
#
_cell.length_a   1.000
_cell.length_b   1.000
_cell.length_c   1.000
_cell.angle_alpha   90.00
_cell.angle_beta   90.00
_cell.angle_gamma   90.00
#
_symmetry.space_group_name_H-M   'P 1'
#
loop_
_entity.id
_entity.type
_entity.pdbx_description
1 polymer ?
#
loop_
_entity_poly.entity_id
_entity_poly.type
_entity_poly.pdbx_seq_one_letter_code
_entity_poly.pdbx_strand_id
1 'polypeptide(L)'
;MADILTGSANWALATIIIKPILVLFFTNKSKKIINTRNVCAAIIAGIAGTVLYMVAEGIMYGSFVSAFVLSLIGLVQPIGSFIVFVVIGLVFDKLKIKEMVK
;
A
#
# COMPACT_ATOMS: atom_id res chain seq x y z
N MET A 1 13.72 0.19 -3.60
CA MET A 1 12.91 0.09 -4.83
C MET A 1 12.89 -1.35 -5.29
N ALA A 2 11.83 -2.09 -4.98
CA ALA A 2 11.72 -3.51 -5.35
C ALA A 2 11.71 -3.68 -6.89
N ASP A 3 11.03 -2.80 -7.61
CA ASP A 3 10.83 -2.91 -9.06
C ASP A 3 12.13 -2.90 -9.88
N ILE A 4 13.13 -2.11 -9.48
CA ILE A 4 14.46 -2.12 -10.11
C ILE A 4 15.21 -3.41 -9.80
N LEU A 5 15.10 -3.92 -8.57
CA LEU A 5 15.75 -5.15 -8.12
C LEU A 5 15.14 -6.41 -8.77
N THR A 6 13.84 -6.37 -9.10
CA THR A 6 13.11 -7.49 -9.74
C THR A 6 13.13 -7.42 -11.28
N GLY A 7 13.86 -6.46 -11.87
CA GLY A 7 13.98 -6.33 -13.33
C GLY A 7 12.83 -5.58 -14.03
N SER A 8 11.88 -5.04 -13.27
CA SER A 8 10.73 -4.25 -13.76
C SER A 8 11.01 -2.74 -13.68
N ALA A 9 12.16 -2.29 -14.21
CA ALA A 9 12.60 -0.90 -14.08
C ALA A 9 11.60 0.12 -14.64
N ASN A 10 10.80 -0.24 -15.66
CA ASN A 10 9.75 0.61 -16.22
C ASN A 10 8.70 1.04 -15.17
N TRP A 11 8.48 0.21 -14.16
CA TRP A 11 7.55 0.49 -13.06
C TRP A 11 8.16 1.33 -11.94
N ALA A 12 9.48 1.54 -11.94
CA ALA A 12 10.16 2.32 -10.91
C ALA A 12 9.62 3.77 -10.84
N LEU A 13 9.33 4.39 -11.99
CA LEU A 13 8.80 5.75 -12.06
C LEU A 13 7.35 5.83 -11.55
N ALA A 14 6.51 4.85 -11.87
CA ALA A 14 5.16 4.82 -11.31
C ALA A 14 5.20 4.59 -9.79
N THR A 15 6.00 3.63 -9.32
CA THR A 15 6.02 3.25 -7.91
C THR A 15 6.68 4.29 -7.00
N ILE A 16 7.61 5.11 -7.49
CA ILE A 16 8.17 6.23 -6.72
C ILE A 16 7.12 7.31 -6.42
N ILE A 17 6.08 7.43 -7.25
CA ILE A 17 4.98 8.38 -7.07
C ILE A 17 3.88 7.74 -6.21
N ILE A 18 3.48 6.51 -6.53
CA ILE A 18 2.36 5.84 -5.87
C ILE A 18 2.66 5.59 -4.39
N LYS A 19 3.83 5.00 -4.06
CA LYS A 19 4.13 4.54 -2.69
C LYS A 19 4.10 5.70 -1.66
N PRO A 20 4.68 6.89 -1.93
CA PRO A 20 4.54 8.04 -1.05
C PRO A 20 3.09 8.49 -0.83
N ILE A 21 2.26 8.50 -1.87
CA ILE A 21 0.85 8.90 -1.75
C ILE A 21 0.10 7.98 -0.79
N LEU A 22 0.36 6.67 -0.85
CA LEU A 22 -0.30 5.69 0.02
C LEU A 22 0.03 5.89 1.50
N VAL A 23 1.25 6.32 1.84
CA VAL A 23 1.64 6.51 3.23
C VAL A 23 1.09 7.81 3.84
N LEU A 24 0.68 8.79 3.03
CA LEU A 24 0.13 10.06 3.51
C LEU A 24 -1.17 9.88 4.30
N PHE A 25 -1.92 8.81 4.04
CA PHE A 25 -3.14 8.51 4.77
C PHE A 25 -2.87 8.04 6.22
N PHE A 26 -1.66 7.54 6.49
CA PHE A 26 -1.30 7.00 7.80
C PHE A 26 -0.84 8.06 8.78
N THR A 27 -0.82 7.68 10.06
CA THR A 27 -0.30 8.55 11.10
C THR A 27 0.57 7.86 12.13
N ASN A 28 1.45 8.66 12.72
CA ASN A 28 2.19 8.29 13.92
C ASN A 28 1.66 8.93 15.22
N LYS A 29 0.64 9.82 15.17
CA LYS A 29 0.20 10.61 16.35
C LYS A 29 -0.48 9.80 17.47
N SER A 30 -0.91 8.57 17.21
CA SER A 30 -1.53 7.69 18.22
C SER A 30 -0.48 7.02 19.11
N LYS A 31 -0.83 6.56 20.32
CA LYS A 31 0.06 5.70 21.14
C LYS A 31 0.21 4.28 20.58
N LYS A 32 -0.72 3.86 19.72
CA LYS A 32 -0.77 2.53 19.09
C LYS A 32 -0.58 2.61 17.58
N ILE A 33 0.06 1.60 17.00
CA ILE A 33 0.19 1.39 15.56
C ILE A 33 -1.19 1.07 14.97
N ILE A 34 -1.92 0.15 15.57
CA ILE A 34 -3.30 -0.18 15.20
C ILE A 34 -4.25 0.73 15.98
N ASN A 35 -4.86 1.64 15.23
CA ASN A 35 -5.90 2.54 15.70
C ASN A 35 -6.92 2.72 14.57
N THR A 36 -8.14 3.14 14.89
CA THR A 36 -9.23 3.29 13.91
C THR A 36 -8.79 4.12 12.70
N ARG A 37 -8.01 5.20 12.91
CA ARG A 37 -7.49 6.01 11.80
C ARG A 37 -6.53 5.24 10.90
N ASN A 38 -5.58 4.50 11.45
CA ASN A 38 -4.61 3.74 10.65
C ASN A 38 -5.24 2.53 9.95
N VAL A 39 -6.28 1.93 10.52
CA VAL A 39 -7.05 0.87 9.87
C VAL A 39 -7.84 1.45 8.69
N CYS A 40 -8.54 2.58 8.88
CA CYS A 40 -9.20 3.29 7.78
C CYS A 40 -8.20 3.74 6.72
N ALA A 41 -7.03 4.24 7.13
CA ALA A 41 -5.95 4.64 6.22
C ALA A 41 -5.47 3.47 5.37
N ALA A 42 -5.34 2.28 5.94
CA ALA A 42 -4.93 1.09 5.21
C ALA A 42 -5.96 0.65 4.15
N ILE A 43 -7.26 0.79 4.45
CA ILE A 43 -8.33 0.54 3.47
C ILE A 43 -8.28 1.57 2.34
N ILE A 44 -8.19 2.87 2.68
CA ILE A 44 -8.09 3.96 1.71
C ILE A 44 -6.83 3.80 0.84
N ALA A 45 -5.69 3.45 1.44
CA ALA A 45 -4.45 3.19 0.73
C ALA A 45 -4.57 1.97 -0.19
N GLY A 46 -5.32 0.92 0.18
CA GLY A 46 -5.58 -0.22 -0.69
C GLY A 46 -6.39 0.17 -1.94
N ILE A 47 -7.45 0.97 -1.76
CA ILE A 47 -8.28 1.46 -2.86
C ILE A 47 -7.48 2.43 -3.75
N ALA A 48 -6.85 3.44 -3.14
CA ALA A 48 -6.03 4.42 -3.85
C ALA A 48 -4.87 3.76 -4.60
N GLY A 49 -4.22 2.77 -3.98
CA GLY A 49 -3.19 1.97 -4.62
C GLY A 49 -3.72 1.27 -5.87
N THR A 50 -4.81 0.52 -5.75
CA THR A 50 -5.43 -0.20 -6.88
C THR A 50 -5.76 0.74 -8.03
N VAL A 51 -6.38 1.90 -7.74
CA VAL A 51 -6.74 2.89 -8.77
C VAL A 51 -5.50 3.50 -9.41
N LEU A 52 -4.48 3.88 -8.63
CA LEU A 52 -3.26 4.47 -9.17
C LEU A 52 -2.45 3.47 -10.02
N TYR A 53 -2.39 2.20 -9.63
CA TYR A 53 -1.78 1.14 -10.43
C TYR A 53 -2.57 0.91 -11.72
N MET A 54 -3.90 0.89 -11.67
CA MET A 54 -4.74 0.78 -12.87
C MET A 54 -4.48 1.92 -13.86
N VAL A 55 -4.38 3.16 -13.36
CA VAL A 55 -4.09 4.33 -14.20
C VAL A 55 -2.68 4.23 -14.79
N ALA A 56 -1.69 3.82 -14.00
CA ALA A 56 -0.33 3.61 -14.48
C ALA A 56 -0.27 2.54 -15.59
N GLU A 57 -0.95 1.40 -15.41
CA GLU A 57 -1.05 0.36 -16.45
C GLU A 57 -1.74 0.86 -17.71
N GLY A 58 -2.85 1.58 -17.57
CA GLY A 58 -3.57 2.15 -18.70
C GLY A 58 -2.71 3.10 -19.52
N ILE A 59 -1.87 3.91 -18.86
CA ILE A 59 -0.93 4.83 -19.52
C ILE A 59 0.24 4.07 -20.14
N MET A 60 0.84 3.10 -19.43
CA MET A 60 2.03 2.37 -19.89
C MET A 60 1.75 1.42 -21.05
N TYR A 61 0.59 0.75 -21.03
CA TYR A 61 0.23 -0.29 -22.01
C TYR A 61 -0.87 0.15 -22.98
N GLY A 62 -1.43 1.35 -22.83
CA GLY A 62 -2.40 1.95 -23.76
C GLY A 62 -3.79 1.31 -23.76
N SER A 63 -4.08 0.40 -22.83
CA SER A 63 -5.36 -0.29 -22.73
C SER A 63 -5.88 -0.29 -21.29
N PHE A 64 -6.89 0.55 -21.06
CA PHE A 64 -7.57 0.63 -19.76
C PHE A 64 -8.44 -0.60 -19.47
N VAL A 65 -8.85 -1.35 -20.49
CA VAL A 65 -9.65 -2.56 -20.32
C VAL A 65 -8.80 -3.68 -19.70
N SER A 66 -7.59 -3.89 -20.22
CA SER A 66 -6.65 -4.86 -19.63
C SER A 66 -6.19 -4.42 -18.25
N ALA A 67 -5.93 -3.12 -18.06
CA ALA A 67 -5.58 -2.57 -16.75
C ALA A 67 -6.67 -2.84 -15.70
N PHE A 68 -7.96 -2.67 -16.07
CA PHE A 68 -9.07 -2.95 -15.17
C PHE A 68 -9.12 -4.44 -14.75
N VAL A 69 -8.99 -5.36 -15.71
CA VAL A 69 -9.02 -6.81 -15.44
C VAL A 69 -7.84 -7.21 -14.54
N LEU A 70 -6.64 -6.72 -14.84
CA LEU A 70 -5.44 -6.97 -14.02
C LEU A 70 -5.58 -6.39 -12.62
N SER A 71 -6.19 -5.20 -12.49
CA SER A 71 -6.46 -4.57 -11.19
C SER A 71 -7.39 -5.40 -10.31
N LEU A 72 -8.39 -6.06 -10.90
CA LEU A 72 -9.30 -6.96 -10.16
C LEU A 72 -8.56 -8.18 -9.61
N ILE A 73 -7.69 -8.79 -10.42
CA ILE A 73 -6.84 -9.91 -9.99
C ILE A 73 -5.83 -9.42 -8.92
N GLY A 74 -5.32 -8.20 -9.10
CA GLY A 74 -4.37 -7.54 -8.22
C GLY A 74 -4.93 -7.18 -6.84
N LEU A 75 -6.26 -7.23 -6.61
CA LEU A 75 -6.89 -6.95 -5.31
C LEU A 75 -6.40 -7.87 -4.17
N VAL A 76 -5.88 -9.05 -4.52
CA VAL A 76 -5.25 -9.95 -3.53
C VAL A 76 -4.08 -9.28 -2.80
N GLN A 77 -3.35 -8.38 -3.45
CA GLN A 77 -2.20 -7.69 -2.88
C GLN A 77 -2.55 -6.68 -1.78
N PRO A 78 -3.47 -5.69 -1.98
CA PRO A 78 -3.87 -4.78 -0.92
C PRO A 78 -4.58 -5.53 0.22
N ILE A 79 -5.36 -6.58 -0.08
CA ILE A 79 -6.00 -7.41 0.95
C ILE A 79 -4.95 -8.14 1.80
N GLY A 80 -3.99 -8.81 1.16
CA GLY A 80 -2.90 -9.49 1.87
C GLY A 80 -2.06 -8.51 2.70
N SER A 81 -1.75 -7.34 2.14
CA SER A 81 -1.00 -6.29 2.83
C SER A 81 -1.77 -5.73 4.03
N PHE A 82 -3.08 -5.57 3.91
CA PHE A 82 -3.94 -5.14 5.02
C PHE A 82 -3.94 -6.14 6.17
N ILE A 83 -4.10 -7.44 5.86
CA ILE A 83 -4.07 -8.50 6.88
C ILE A 83 -2.71 -8.51 7.60
N VAL A 84 -1.61 -8.48 6.85
CA VAL A 84 -0.25 -8.43 7.40
C VAL A 84 -0.04 -7.19 8.27
N PHE A 85 -0.48 -6.01 7.81
CA PHE A 85 -0.40 -4.77 8.58
C PHE A 85 -1.13 -4.88 9.92
N VAL A 86 -2.35 -5.42 9.92
CA VAL A 86 -3.14 -5.59 11.15
C VAL A 86 -2.48 -6.58 12.09
N VAL A 87 -2.08 -7.76 11.61
CA VAL A 87 -1.46 -8.80 12.45
C VAL A 87 -0.16 -8.32 13.07
N ILE A 88 0.77 -7.79 12.26
CA ILE A 88 2.06 -7.29 12.76
C ILE A 88 1.85 -6.09 13.66
N GLY A 89 0.97 -5.16 13.29
CA GLY A 89 0.68 -3.98 14.09
C GLY A 89 0.11 -4.33 15.47
N LEU A 90 -0.76 -5.33 15.57
CA LEU A 90 -1.29 -5.82 16.85
C LEU A 90 -0.19 -6.46 17.72
N VAL A 91 0.71 -7.24 17.12
CA VAL A 91 1.87 -7.82 17.83
C VAL A 91 2.77 -6.71 18.37
N PHE A 92 3.10 -5.71 17.55
CA PHE A 92 3.95 -4.60 17.95
C PHE A 92 3.30 -3.71 19.01
N ASP A 93 1.98 -3.52 18.96
CA ASP A 93 1.24 -2.82 20.01
C ASP A 93 1.24 -3.60 21.33
N LYS A 94 1.17 -4.93 21.31
CA LYS A 94 1.32 -5.76 22.53
C LYS A 94 2.73 -5.68 23.11
N LEU A 95 3.75 -5.67 22.26
CA LEU A 95 5.15 -5.53 22.65
C LEU A 95 5.51 -4.09 23.05
N LYS A 96 4.58 -3.13 22.91
CA LYS A 96 4.80 -1.71 23.16
C LYS A 96 6.05 -1.16 22.46
N ILE A 97 6.34 -1.65 21.26
CA ILE A 97 7.54 -1.23 20.49
C ILE A 97 7.60 0.29 20.33
N LYS A 98 6.44 0.94 20.24
CA LYS A 98 6.35 2.40 20.12
C LYS A 98 6.91 3.17 21.33
N GLU A 99 6.95 2.55 22.51
CA GLU A 99 7.57 3.11 23.72
C GLU A 99 9.08 2.89 23.74
N MET A 100 9.58 1.86 23.04
CA MET A 100 11.01 1.53 22.96
C MET A 100 11.77 2.36 21.92
N VAL A 101 11.08 2.83 20.88
CA VAL A 101 11.66 3.55 19.73
C VAL A 101 11.48 5.07 19.85
N LYS A 102 11.09 5.55 21.04
CA LYS A 102 10.80 6.97 21.27
C LYS A 102 12.06 7.77 21.63
#